data_AF-R5ASC0-F1
#
_entry.id   AF-R5ASC0-F1
#
_cell.length_a   1.000
_cell.length_b   1.000
_cell.length_c   1.000
_cell.angle_alpha   90.00
_cell.angle_beta   90.00
_cell.angle_gamma   90.00
#
_symmetry.space_group_name_H-M   'P 1'
#
loop_
_entity.id
_entity.type
_entity.pdbx_description
1 polymer ?
#
loop_
_entity_poly.entity_id
_entity_poly.type
_entity_poly.pdbx_seq_one_letter_code
_entity_poly.pdbx_strand_id
1 'polypeptide(L)'
;MRAVLKREFRAYFQSPLGFVFIAALYFFTAYYFFTFNLYRNTTDMSNLFDQLFTVVLFLVPVLTMRLMSEDKRARTDQLLLTAPVSRIGIVLGKYLSALLVYLIAISGTLLMAVVMSFYASPDWPVVIGNLIGLVMLGASLIAICMFLSSLTESQVIAAVCGFAASLSLVLVDAMADVVSSAFLKRTLYYLSFNNHYNGFTIGIIDISNILFFLSVAALFVLLTASVLERRRWN
;
A
#
# COMPACT_ATOMS: atom_id res chain seq x y z
N MET A 1 -18.38 11.33 4.07
CA MET A 1 -17.54 10.22 3.57
C MET A 1 -17.65 10.03 2.06
N ARG A 2 -18.81 9.60 1.49
CA ARG A 2 -18.95 9.35 0.03
C ARG A 2 -18.56 10.55 -0.85
N ALA A 3 -18.97 11.76 -0.47
CA ALA A 3 -18.63 12.98 -1.21
C ALA A 3 -17.11 13.25 -1.25
N VAL A 4 -16.42 13.05 -0.11
CA VAL A 4 -14.95 13.19 -0.02
C VAL A 4 -14.28 12.14 -0.90
N LEU A 5 -14.66 10.87 -0.77
CA LEU A 5 -14.11 9.78 -1.59
C LEU A 5 -14.24 10.08 -3.09
N LYS A 6 -15.43 10.49 -3.55
CA LYS A 6 -15.66 10.80 -4.98
C LYS A 6 -14.81 11.97 -5.45
N ARG A 7 -14.64 13.01 -4.62
CA ARG A 7 -13.81 14.18 -4.92
C ARG A 7 -12.34 13.78 -5.03
N GLU A 8 -11.80 13.10 -4.03
CA GLU A 8 -10.39 12.69 -3.97
C GLU A 8 -10.05 11.70 -5.08
N PHE A 9 -10.90 10.70 -5.30
CA PHE A 9 -10.71 9.74 -6.38
C PHE A 9 -10.67 10.45 -7.74
N ARG A 10 -11.56 11.42 -7.98
CA ARG A 10 -11.52 12.22 -9.21
C ARG A 10 -10.26 13.08 -9.32
N ALA A 11 -9.77 13.64 -8.22
CA ALA A 11 -8.54 14.42 -8.20
C ALA A 11 -7.31 13.60 -8.65
N TYR A 12 -7.26 12.30 -8.33
CA TYR A 12 -6.20 11.40 -8.80
C TYR A 12 -6.12 11.32 -10.33
N PHE A 13 -7.26 11.32 -11.02
CA PHE A 13 -7.36 11.23 -12.49
C PHE A 13 -7.45 12.59 -13.19
N GLN A 14 -7.62 13.69 -12.45
CA GLN A 14 -7.46 15.03 -13.01
C GLN A 14 -5.98 15.44 -13.07
N SER A 15 -5.18 14.94 -12.12
CA SER A 15 -3.73 15.04 -12.16
C SER A 15 -3.09 13.88 -12.95
N PRO A 16 -1.91 14.06 -13.56
CA PRO A 16 -1.21 12.96 -14.23
C PRO A 16 -0.72 11.87 -13.26
N LEU A 17 -0.60 12.16 -11.96
CA LEU A 17 0.02 11.26 -10.98
C LEU A 17 -0.72 9.92 -10.84
N GLY A 18 -2.06 9.90 -10.85
CA GLY A 18 -2.83 8.66 -10.78
C GLY A 18 -2.56 7.74 -11.98
N PHE A 19 -2.50 8.32 -13.18
CA PHE A 19 -2.17 7.59 -14.40
C PHE A 19 -0.72 7.10 -14.40
N VAL A 20 0.23 7.93 -13.97
CA VAL A 20 1.65 7.56 -13.87
C VAL A 20 1.84 6.39 -12.90
N PHE A 21 1.16 6.42 -11.75
CA PHE A 21 1.23 5.33 -10.78
C PHE A 21 0.68 4.01 -11.35
N ILE A 22 -0.51 4.03 -11.97
CA ILE A 22 -1.11 2.84 -12.59
C ILE A 22 -0.23 2.32 -13.72
N ALA A 23 0.26 3.21 -14.59
CA ALA A 23 1.14 2.86 -15.70
C ALA A 23 2.46 2.24 -15.21
N ALA A 24 3.06 2.78 -14.15
CA ALA A 24 4.27 2.21 -13.56
C ALA A 24 4.03 0.81 -12.99
N LEU A 25 2.93 0.58 -12.25
CA LEU A 25 2.62 -0.76 -11.75
C LEU A 25 2.33 -1.75 -12.88
N TYR A 26 1.62 -1.32 -13.93
CA TYR A 26 1.38 -2.16 -15.10
C TYR A 26 2.67 -2.49 -15.84
N PHE A 27 3.57 -1.51 -15.97
CA PHE A 27 4.89 -1.72 -16.56
C PHE A 27 5.70 -2.76 -15.79
N PHE A 28 5.85 -2.60 -14.47
CA PHE A 28 6.58 -3.58 -13.66
C PHE A 28 5.92 -4.96 -13.68
N THR A 29 4.58 -5.02 -13.60
CA THR A 29 3.83 -6.27 -13.70
C THR A 29 4.10 -6.98 -15.03
N ALA A 30 4.01 -6.26 -16.16
CA ALA A 30 4.29 -6.82 -17.48
C ALA A 30 5.75 -7.25 -17.65
N TYR A 31 6.69 -6.43 -17.14
CA TYR A 31 8.12 -6.74 -17.18
C TYR A 31 8.47 -8.02 -16.40
N TYR A 32 7.95 -8.17 -15.19
CA TYR A 32 8.18 -9.37 -14.38
C TYR A 32 7.41 -10.58 -14.90
N PHE A 33 6.22 -10.38 -15.46
CA PHE A 33 5.50 -11.44 -16.15
C PHE A 33 6.31 -11.99 -17.33
N PHE A 34 6.84 -11.10 -18.17
CA PHE A 34 7.71 -11.50 -19.28
C PHE A 34 8.95 -12.24 -18.80
N THR A 35 9.65 -11.71 -17.80
CA THR A 35 10.94 -12.24 -17.35
C THR A 35 10.81 -13.57 -16.58
N PHE A 36 9.83 -13.68 -15.69
CA PHE A 36 9.71 -14.84 -14.80
C PHE A 36 8.79 -15.94 -15.32
N ASN A 37 7.80 -15.60 -16.15
CA ASN A 37 6.83 -16.58 -16.64
C ASN A 37 7.08 -16.92 -18.11
N LEU A 38 7.02 -15.91 -19.01
CA LEU A 38 7.12 -16.15 -20.45
C LEU A 38 8.52 -16.61 -20.87
N TYR A 39 9.57 -15.90 -20.46
CA TYR A 39 10.96 -16.22 -20.83
C TYR A 39 11.43 -17.56 -20.24
N ARG A 40 10.96 -17.91 -19.04
CA ARG A 40 11.28 -19.17 -18.35
C ARG A 40 10.34 -20.32 -18.69
N ASN A 41 9.28 -20.05 -19.46
CA ASN A 41 8.23 -21.00 -19.82
C ASN A 41 7.65 -21.72 -18.60
N THR A 42 7.25 -20.96 -17.58
CA THR A 42 6.63 -21.47 -16.36
C THR A 42 5.29 -20.78 -16.11
N THR A 43 4.38 -21.49 -15.44
CA THR A 43 3.11 -20.96 -14.96
C THR A 43 3.17 -20.49 -13.51
N ASP A 44 4.31 -20.66 -12.84
CA ASP A 44 4.50 -20.24 -11.47
C ASP A 44 4.70 -18.72 -11.38
N MET A 45 3.66 -18.03 -10.91
CA MET A 45 3.64 -16.58 -10.75
C MET A 45 4.24 -16.11 -9.41
N SER A 46 4.68 -17.00 -8.52
CA SER A 46 5.18 -16.63 -7.18
C SER A 46 6.31 -15.60 -7.25
N ASN A 47 7.29 -15.83 -8.12
CA ASN A 47 8.41 -14.91 -8.34
C ASN A 47 7.96 -13.52 -8.81
N LEU A 48 6.91 -13.43 -9.63
CA LEU A 48 6.36 -12.13 -10.04
C LEU A 48 5.81 -11.39 -8.84
N PHE A 49 5.04 -12.06 -7.98
CA PHE A 49 4.44 -11.45 -6.80
C PHE A 49 5.47 -11.05 -5.75
N ASP A 50 6.54 -11.82 -5.58
CA ASP A 50 7.69 -11.47 -4.72
C ASP A 50 8.38 -10.18 -5.19
N GLN A 51 8.53 -9.99 -6.49
CA GLN A 51 9.10 -8.74 -7.02
C GLN A 51 8.12 -7.57 -6.87
N LEU A 52 6.81 -7.82 -7.04
CA LEU A 52 5.79 -6.79 -6.83
C LEU A 52 5.70 -6.32 -5.39
N PHE A 53 5.99 -7.17 -4.40
CA PHE A 53 6.12 -6.75 -3.00
C PHE A 53 7.09 -5.57 -2.87
N THR A 54 8.27 -5.69 -3.48
CA THR A 54 9.29 -4.62 -3.47
C THR A 54 8.84 -3.40 -4.26
N VAL A 55 8.24 -3.58 -5.44
CA VAL A 55 7.73 -2.44 -6.23
C VAL A 55 6.69 -1.64 -5.45
N VAL A 56 5.74 -2.31 -4.80
CA VAL A 56 4.66 -1.67 -4.04
C VAL A 56 5.22 -0.83 -2.90
N LEU A 57 6.23 -1.33 -2.18
CA LEU A 57 6.90 -0.57 -1.11
C LEU A 57 7.49 0.75 -1.60
N PHE A 58 7.99 0.80 -2.83
CA PHE A 58 8.58 2.01 -3.42
C PHE A 58 7.51 2.92 -4.01
N LEU A 59 6.48 2.36 -4.65
CA LEU A 59 5.49 3.12 -5.39
C LEU A 59 4.40 3.73 -4.48
N VAL A 60 3.98 3.03 -3.43
CA VAL A 60 2.90 3.49 -2.53
C VAL A 60 3.21 4.84 -1.86
N PRO A 61 4.44 5.13 -1.38
CA PRO A 61 4.81 6.46 -0.91
C PRO A 61 4.53 7.58 -1.93
N VAL A 62 4.77 7.31 -3.23
CA VAL A 62 4.53 8.29 -4.31
C VAL A 62 3.04 8.50 -4.54
N LEU A 63 2.21 7.45 -4.43
CA LEU A 63 0.75 7.56 -4.54
C LEU A 63 0.16 8.42 -3.41
N THR A 64 0.75 8.34 -2.22
CA THR A 64 0.16 8.82 -0.97
C THR A 64 0.76 10.13 -0.45
N MET A 65 1.90 10.56 -1.00
CA MET A 65 2.63 11.75 -0.54
C MET A 65 1.76 13.01 -0.42
N ARG A 66 0.78 13.17 -1.32
CA ARG A 66 -0.10 14.34 -1.42
C ARG A 66 -1.39 14.26 -0.61
N LEU A 67 -1.80 13.08 -0.12
CA LEU A 67 -3.11 12.85 0.48
C LEU A 67 -3.46 13.82 1.61
N MET A 68 -2.48 14.18 2.45
CA MET A 68 -2.69 15.14 3.54
C MET A 68 -1.82 16.39 3.40
N SER A 69 -0.61 16.26 2.86
CA SER A 69 0.31 17.39 2.69
C SER A 69 -0.22 18.46 1.73
N GLU A 70 -0.96 18.07 0.68
CA GLU A 70 -1.46 19.02 -0.32
C GLU A 70 -2.53 19.95 0.25
N ASP A 71 -3.46 19.41 1.05
CA ASP A 71 -4.49 20.21 1.69
C ASP A 71 -3.92 21.20 2.71
N LYS A 72 -2.84 20.81 3.40
CA LYS A 72 -2.13 21.72 4.30
C LYS A 72 -1.39 22.81 3.53
N ARG A 73 -0.68 22.43 2.46
CA ARG A 73 0.06 23.37 1.60
C ARG A 73 -0.89 24.41 1.00
N ALA A 74 -2.08 23.99 0.58
CA ALA A 74 -3.10 24.84 -0.02
C ALA A 74 -3.97 25.59 1.00
N ARG A 75 -3.78 25.37 2.32
CA ARG A 75 -4.65 25.86 3.41
C ARG A 75 -6.14 25.52 3.23
N THR A 76 -6.44 24.48 2.44
CA THR A 76 -7.79 23.93 2.27
C THR A 76 -8.19 23.02 3.43
N ASP A 77 -7.24 22.68 4.30
CA ASP A 77 -7.47 21.97 5.56
C ASP A 77 -8.46 22.71 6.48
N GLN A 78 -8.41 24.05 6.55
CA GLN A 78 -9.35 24.87 7.33
C GLN A 78 -10.80 24.75 6.82
N LEU A 79 -10.98 24.70 5.49
CA LEU A 79 -12.30 24.51 4.87
C LEU A 79 -12.84 23.10 5.14
N LEU A 80 -11.96 22.10 5.20
CA LEU A 80 -12.34 20.73 5.52
C LEU A 80 -12.72 20.55 7.00
N LEU A 81 -12.06 21.29 7.90
CA LEU A 81 -12.34 21.26 9.33
C LEU A 81 -13.65 21.99 9.71
N THR A 82 -14.09 22.95 8.88
CA THR A 82 -15.34 23.69 9.07
C THR A 82 -16.53 23.03 8.36
N ALA A 83 -16.28 22.11 7.43
CA ALA A 83 -17.34 21.36 6.76
C ALA A 83 -18.10 20.43 7.73
N PRO A 84 -19.42 20.21 7.55
CA PRO A 84 -20.25 19.34 8.40
C PRO A 84 -20.01 17.85 8.10
N VAL A 85 -18.74 17.41 8.12
CA VAL A 85 -18.34 16.03 7.83
C VAL A 85 -17.56 15.48 9.01
N SER A 86 -17.83 14.24 9.40
CA SER A 86 -17.07 13.59 10.47
C SER A 86 -15.59 13.47 10.08
N ARG A 87 -14.70 13.77 11.02
CA ARG A 87 -13.24 13.76 10.83
C ARG A 87 -12.72 12.41 10.36
N ILE A 88 -13.19 11.35 11.01
CA ILE A 88 -12.93 9.97 10.62
C ILE A 88 -13.45 9.72 9.19
N GLY A 89 -14.60 10.30 8.82
CA GLY A 89 -15.14 10.23 7.47
C GLY A 89 -14.35 10.98 6.40
N ILE A 90 -13.54 11.99 6.77
CA ILE A 90 -12.58 12.66 5.88
C ILE A 90 -11.36 11.76 5.67
N VAL A 91 -10.75 11.28 6.76
CA VAL A 91 -9.57 10.40 6.72
C VAL A 91 -9.90 9.11 5.97
N LEU A 92 -11.00 8.43 6.31
CA LEU A 92 -11.44 7.23 5.61
C LEU A 92 -11.80 7.50 4.14
N GLY A 93 -12.37 8.66 3.82
CA GLY A 93 -12.67 9.03 2.43
C GLY A 93 -11.40 9.12 1.58
N LYS A 94 -10.36 9.76 2.13
CA LYS A 94 -9.03 9.85 1.50
C LYS A 94 -8.35 8.49 1.42
N TYR A 95 -8.39 7.72 2.50
CA TYR A 95 -7.77 6.40 2.57
C TYR A 95 -8.36 5.46 1.50
N LEU A 96 -9.69 5.39 1.44
CA LEU A 96 -10.39 4.57 0.44
C LEU A 96 -10.17 5.08 -0.99
N SER A 97 -10.03 6.38 -1.23
CA SER A 97 -9.72 6.88 -2.57
C SER A 97 -8.34 6.40 -3.07
N ALA A 98 -7.32 6.45 -2.22
CA ALA A 98 -5.98 5.94 -2.55
C ALA A 98 -6.00 4.42 -2.72
N LEU A 99 -6.72 3.71 -1.83
CA LEU A 99 -6.89 2.27 -1.92
C LEU A 99 -7.59 1.85 -3.23
N LEU A 100 -8.60 2.57 -3.69
CA LEU A 100 -9.27 2.28 -4.97
C LEU A 100 -8.33 2.48 -6.17
N VAL A 101 -7.52 3.54 -6.19
CA VAL A 101 -6.51 3.75 -7.24
C VAL A 101 -5.47 2.63 -7.21
N TYR A 102 -5.07 2.21 -6.03
CA TYR A 102 -4.16 1.08 -5.84
C TYR A 102 -4.75 -0.25 -6.32
N LEU A 103 -6.03 -0.53 -6.04
CA LEU A 103 -6.73 -1.72 -6.52
C LEU A 103 -6.81 -1.76 -8.05
N ILE A 104 -7.07 -0.62 -8.69
CA ILE A 104 -7.02 -0.53 -10.17
C ILE A 104 -5.62 -0.88 -10.66
N ALA A 105 -4.57 -0.38 -10.01
CA ALA A 105 -3.21 -0.67 -10.40
C ALA A 105 -2.80 -2.14 -10.17
N ILE A 106 -3.29 -2.80 -9.11
CA ILE A 106 -3.07 -4.25 -8.91
C ILE A 106 -3.87 -5.07 -9.92
N SER A 107 -5.02 -4.61 -10.41
CA SER A 107 -5.84 -5.39 -11.34
C SER A 107 -5.09 -5.85 -12.60
N GLY A 108 -3.98 -5.19 -12.94
CA GLY A 108 -3.05 -5.63 -13.97
C GLY A 108 -2.46 -7.02 -13.73
N THR A 109 -2.23 -7.43 -12.49
CA THR A 109 -1.72 -8.78 -12.16
C THR A 109 -2.77 -9.86 -12.44
N LEU A 110 -4.04 -9.57 -12.13
CA LEU A 110 -5.17 -10.44 -12.42
C LEU A 110 -5.34 -10.60 -13.93
N LEU A 111 -5.20 -9.51 -14.71
CA LEU A 111 -5.24 -9.57 -16.16
C LEU A 111 -4.17 -10.52 -16.72
N MET A 112 -2.94 -10.47 -16.21
CA MET A 112 -1.86 -11.38 -16.64
C MET A 112 -2.15 -12.85 -16.27
N ALA A 113 -2.68 -13.11 -15.07
CA ALA A 113 -3.07 -14.46 -14.67
C ALA A 113 -4.21 -15.03 -15.54
N VAL A 114 -5.20 -14.20 -15.90
CA VAL A 114 -6.28 -14.59 -16.82
C VAL A 114 -5.73 -14.86 -18.22
N VAL A 115 -4.84 -14.01 -18.74
CA VAL A 115 -4.19 -14.26 -20.04
C VAL A 115 -3.44 -15.58 -20.04
N MET A 116 -2.69 -15.87 -18.98
CA MET A 116 -1.99 -17.14 -18.81
C MET A 116 -2.94 -18.34 -18.80
N SER A 117 -4.11 -18.21 -18.17
CA SER A 117 -5.10 -19.29 -18.07
C SER A 117 -5.62 -19.82 -19.41
N PHE A 118 -5.51 -19.05 -20.50
CA PHE A 118 -5.85 -19.50 -21.84
C PHE A 118 -4.79 -20.43 -22.46
N TYR A 119 -3.54 -20.35 -22.01
CA TYR A 119 -2.42 -21.12 -22.56
C TYR A 119 -2.00 -22.28 -21.66
N ALA A 120 -2.11 -22.10 -20.35
CA ALA A 120 -1.74 -23.10 -19.36
C ALA A 120 -2.54 -22.89 -18.07
N SER A 121 -2.56 -23.88 -17.16
CA SER A 121 -3.28 -23.76 -15.88
C SER A 121 -2.38 -23.12 -14.81
N PRO A 122 -2.57 -21.83 -14.46
CA PRO A 122 -1.89 -21.25 -13.31
C PRO A 122 -2.40 -21.86 -12.00
N ASP A 123 -1.57 -21.84 -10.97
CA ASP A 123 -1.96 -22.19 -9.61
C ASP A 123 -2.84 -21.06 -9.01
N TRP A 124 -4.15 -21.20 -9.17
CA TRP A 124 -5.13 -20.21 -8.72
C TRP A 124 -5.08 -19.92 -7.20
N PRO A 125 -4.97 -20.92 -6.31
CA PRO A 125 -4.71 -20.68 -4.89
C PRO A 125 -3.54 -19.72 -4.63
N VAL A 126 -2.41 -19.93 -5.31
CA VAL A 126 -1.22 -19.06 -5.18
C VAL A 126 -1.50 -17.66 -5.71
N VAL A 127 -2.13 -17.54 -6.89
CA VAL A 127 -2.47 -16.24 -7.49
C VAL A 127 -3.44 -15.44 -6.60
N ILE A 128 -4.48 -16.07 -6.08
CA ILE A 128 -5.47 -15.43 -5.20
C ILE A 128 -4.84 -15.06 -3.85
N GLY A 129 -4.03 -15.96 -3.28
CA GLY A 129 -3.29 -15.72 -2.04
C GLY A 129 -2.43 -14.47 -2.17
N ASN A 130 -1.59 -14.40 -3.20
CA ASN A 130 -0.74 -13.25 -3.46
C ASN A 130 -1.52 -11.97 -3.78
N LEU A 131 -2.62 -12.05 -4.52
CA LEU A 131 -3.51 -10.90 -4.76
C LEU A 131 -4.02 -10.32 -3.45
N ILE A 132 -4.52 -11.16 -2.54
CA ILE A 132 -4.97 -10.74 -1.21
C ILE A 132 -3.80 -10.17 -0.41
N GLY A 133 -2.64 -10.84 -0.43
CA GLY A 133 -1.41 -10.38 0.22
C GLY A 133 -1.00 -8.99 -0.24
N LEU A 134 -0.98 -8.72 -1.55
CA LEU A 134 -0.66 -7.41 -2.12
C LEU A 134 -1.68 -6.35 -1.71
N VAL A 135 -2.97 -6.68 -1.73
CA VAL A 135 -4.02 -5.76 -1.28
C VAL A 135 -3.82 -5.38 0.19
N MET A 136 -3.53 -6.35 1.06
CA MET A 136 -3.28 -6.13 2.49
C MET A 136 -1.99 -5.33 2.74
N LEU A 137 -0.93 -5.65 2.00
CA LEU A 137 0.33 -4.93 2.02
C LEU A 137 0.13 -3.46 1.63
N GLY A 138 -0.49 -3.19 0.49
CA GLY A 138 -0.73 -1.81 0.06
C GLY A 138 -1.71 -1.08 0.97
N ALA A 139 -2.74 -1.75 1.49
CA ALA A 139 -3.68 -1.15 2.44
C ALA A 139 -2.99 -0.65 3.72
N SER A 140 -2.04 -1.41 4.25
CA SER A 140 -1.26 -1.01 5.44
C SER A 140 -0.23 0.08 5.10
N LEU A 141 0.50 -0.04 4.00
CA LEU A 141 1.47 0.98 3.54
C LEU A 141 0.79 2.32 3.23
N ILE A 142 -0.40 2.30 2.62
CA ILE A 142 -1.16 3.52 2.34
C ILE A 142 -1.54 4.22 3.64
N ALA A 143 -1.93 3.47 4.68
CA ALA A 143 -2.25 4.05 5.99
C ALA A 143 -1.02 4.68 6.65
N ILE A 144 0.12 3.98 6.63
CA ILE A 144 1.40 4.48 7.17
C ILE A 144 1.83 5.76 6.46
N CYS A 145 1.85 5.75 5.12
CA CYS A 145 2.30 6.89 4.34
C CYS A 145 1.33 8.07 4.42
N MET A 146 0.01 7.81 4.56
CA MET A 146 -0.98 8.84 4.84
C MET A 146 -0.73 9.52 6.17
N PHE A 147 -0.43 8.75 7.23
CA PHE A 147 -0.08 9.30 8.52
C PHE A 147 1.16 10.18 8.43
N LEU A 148 2.22 9.74 7.75
CA LEU A 148 3.44 10.53 7.54
C LEU A 148 3.17 11.82 6.73
N SER A 149 2.36 11.73 5.68
CA SER A 149 1.88 12.90 4.92
C SER A 149 1.11 13.88 5.81
N SER A 150 0.41 13.39 6.84
CA SER A 150 -0.31 14.21 7.82
C SER A 150 0.60 14.90 8.84
N LEU A 151 1.91 14.66 8.86
CA LEU A 151 2.85 15.32 9.77
C LEU A 151 3.58 16.49 9.11
N THR A 152 3.60 16.56 7.77
CA THR A 152 4.33 17.57 7.00
C THR A 152 3.41 18.38 6.08
N GLU A 153 3.90 19.51 5.61
CA GLU A 153 3.23 20.38 4.62
C GLU A 153 3.88 20.26 3.24
N SER A 154 5.09 19.67 3.17
CA SER A 154 5.81 19.45 1.92
C SER A 154 5.55 18.04 1.39
N GLN A 155 5.03 17.95 0.16
CA GLN A 155 4.84 16.69 -0.59
C GLN A 155 6.15 15.91 -0.72
N VAL A 156 7.27 16.61 -0.93
CA VAL A 156 8.60 15.98 -1.08
C VAL A 156 9.04 15.34 0.23
N ILE A 157 8.90 16.05 1.36
CA ILE A 157 9.23 15.50 2.68
C ILE A 157 8.31 14.31 3.00
N ALA A 158 7.03 14.40 2.68
CA ALA A 158 6.08 13.30 2.87
C ALA A 158 6.51 12.04 2.10
N ALA A 159 6.92 12.21 0.83
CA ALA A 159 7.41 11.12 0.00
C ALA A 159 8.68 10.50 0.57
N VAL A 160 9.67 11.31 0.97
CA VAL A 160 10.94 10.82 1.55
C VAL A 160 10.69 10.08 2.86
N CYS A 161 9.83 10.59 3.75
CA CYS A 161 9.46 9.89 4.98
C CYS A 161 8.72 8.57 4.70
N GLY A 162 7.77 8.57 3.76
CA GLY A 162 7.05 7.35 3.36
C GLY A 162 7.99 6.30 2.77
N PHE A 163 8.96 6.74 1.97
CA PHE A 163 9.99 5.89 1.41
C PHE A 163 10.91 5.32 2.49
N ALA A 164 11.40 6.15 3.41
CA ALA A 164 12.23 5.72 4.53
C ALA A 164 11.50 4.72 5.43
N ALA A 165 10.20 4.94 5.68
CA ALA A 165 9.37 4.00 6.43
C ALA A 165 9.23 2.67 5.67
N SER A 166 8.93 2.71 4.37
CA SER A 166 8.80 1.50 3.55
C SER A 166 10.11 0.71 3.47
N LEU A 167 11.24 1.40 3.31
CA LEU A 167 12.57 0.78 3.34
C LEU A 167 12.88 0.16 4.70
N SER A 168 12.54 0.85 5.80
CA SER A 168 12.76 0.31 7.15
C SER A 168 12.01 -0.99 7.39
N LEU A 169 10.80 -1.15 6.82
CA LEU A 169 10.01 -2.37 6.91
C LEU A 169 10.69 -3.56 6.22
N VAL A 170 11.38 -3.34 5.11
CA VAL A 170 12.17 -4.39 4.42
C VAL A 170 13.41 -4.76 5.24
N LEU A 171 14.03 -3.77 5.88
CA LEU A 171 15.23 -3.99 6.67
C LEU A 171 14.95 -4.71 8.00
N VAL A 172 13.70 -4.79 8.46
CA VAL A 172 13.33 -5.50 9.69
C VAL A 172 13.82 -6.95 9.69
N ASP A 173 13.72 -7.66 8.56
CA ASP A 173 14.20 -9.05 8.43
C ASP A 173 15.71 -9.13 8.59
N ALA A 174 16.43 -8.28 7.85
CA ALA A 174 17.89 -8.22 7.91
C ALA A 174 18.38 -7.87 9.32
N MET A 175 17.65 -7.01 10.04
CA MET A 175 17.94 -6.68 11.44
C MET A 175 17.66 -7.87 12.36
N ALA A 176 16.58 -8.62 12.13
CA ALA A 176 16.24 -9.80 12.94
C ALA A 176 17.31 -10.89 12.85
N ASP A 177 17.97 -11.03 11.71
CA ASP A 177 19.01 -12.04 11.50
C ASP A 177 20.34 -11.70 12.21
N VAL A 178 20.65 -10.41 12.36
CA VAL A 178 21.90 -9.95 13.01
C VAL A 178 21.76 -9.86 14.53
N VAL A 179 20.54 -9.77 15.06
CA VAL A 179 20.30 -9.66 16.50
C VAL A 179 20.48 -11.00 17.21
N SER A 180 21.40 -11.04 18.17
CA SER A 180 21.74 -12.26 18.92
C SER A 180 20.73 -12.63 20.00
N SER A 181 19.90 -11.67 20.46
CA SER A 181 18.94 -11.93 21.53
C SER A 181 17.62 -12.50 21.00
N ALA A 182 17.20 -13.64 21.55
CA ALA A 182 16.02 -14.37 21.09
C ALA A 182 14.72 -13.56 21.22
N PHE A 183 14.60 -12.74 22.26
CA PHE A 183 13.42 -11.90 22.50
C PHE A 183 13.25 -10.81 21.44
N LEU A 184 14.31 -10.06 21.13
CA LEU A 184 14.26 -9.03 20.08
C LEU A 184 14.09 -9.66 18.70
N LYS A 185 14.78 -10.77 18.41
CA LYS A 185 14.60 -11.50 17.15
C LYS A 185 13.14 -11.93 16.94
N ARG A 186 12.49 -12.51 17.96
CA ARG A 186 11.07 -12.89 17.89
C ARG A 186 10.16 -11.68 17.63
N THR A 187 10.43 -10.57 18.31
CA THR A 187 9.62 -9.34 18.17
C THR A 187 9.77 -8.73 16.77
N LEU A 188 10.99 -8.73 16.22
CA LEU A 188 11.25 -8.23 14.87
C LEU A 188 10.56 -9.09 13.80
N TYR A 189 10.57 -10.42 13.91
CA TYR A 189 9.84 -11.27 12.97
C TYR A 189 8.32 -11.10 13.06
N TYR A 190 7.76 -10.83 14.24
CA TYR A 190 6.34 -10.48 14.37
C TYR A 190 5.99 -9.13 13.75
N LEU A 191 6.95 -8.22 13.61
CA LEU A 191 6.75 -6.93 12.95
C LEU A 191 7.05 -7.01 11.45
N SER A 192 7.68 -8.09 10.98
CA SER A 192 8.10 -8.23 9.60
C SER A 192 6.91 -8.38 8.66
N PHE A 193 6.78 -7.40 7.75
CA PHE A 193 5.80 -7.42 6.69
C PHE A 193 6.07 -8.56 5.70
N ASN A 194 7.33 -8.86 5.44
CA ASN A 194 7.76 -9.93 4.53
C ASN A 194 7.39 -11.30 5.10
N ASN A 195 7.64 -11.54 6.39
CA ASN A 195 7.29 -12.79 7.05
C ASN A 195 5.77 -13.06 6.98
N HIS A 196 4.95 -12.04 7.24
CA HIS A 196 3.50 -12.13 7.07
C HIS A 196 3.06 -12.24 5.60
N TYR A 197 3.84 -11.69 4.66
CA TYR A 197 3.56 -11.77 3.22
C TYR A 197 3.89 -13.15 2.63
N ASN A 198 4.96 -13.80 3.07
CA ASN A 198 5.40 -15.11 2.56
C ASN A 198 4.36 -16.23 2.73
N GLY A 199 3.46 -16.15 3.71
CA GLY A 199 2.33 -17.09 3.79
C GLY A 199 1.44 -17.02 2.56
N PHE A 200 1.22 -15.81 2.02
CA PHE A 200 0.41 -15.60 0.83
C PHE A 200 1.11 -16.05 -0.46
N THR A 201 2.45 -16.02 -0.50
CA THR A 201 3.22 -16.38 -1.71
C THR A 201 3.09 -17.85 -2.05
N ILE A 202 2.86 -18.69 -1.05
CA ILE A 202 2.57 -20.12 -1.19
C ILE A 202 1.07 -20.46 -1.20
N GLY A 203 0.20 -19.45 -1.32
CA GLY A 203 -1.26 -19.63 -1.40
C GLY A 203 -1.97 -19.91 -0.06
N ILE A 204 -1.28 -19.76 1.08
CA ILE A 204 -1.87 -19.98 2.40
C ILE A 204 -2.46 -18.67 2.94
N ILE A 205 -3.78 -18.65 3.08
CA ILE A 205 -4.51 -17.52 3.64
C ILE A 205 -4.72 -17.76 5.14
N ASP A 206 -3.81 -17.25 5.96
CA ASP A 206 -3.94 -17.27 7.42
C ASP A 206 -4.65 -16.00 7.91
N ILE A 207 -5.65 -16.18 8.78
CA ILE A 207 -6.39 -15.09 9.43
C ILE A 207 -5.43 -14.19 10.23
N SER A 208 -4.35 -14.76 10.77
CA SER A 208 -3.35 -14.06 11.58
C SER A 208 -2.65 -12.97 10.77
N ASN A 209 -2.28 -13.28 9.52
CA ASN A 209 -1.61 -12.34 8.63
C ASN A 209 -2.57 -11.24 8.17
N ILE A 210 -3.83 -11.58 7.88
CA ILE A 210 -4.86 -10.60 7.53
C ILE A 210 -5.10 -9.63 8.69
N LEU A 211 -5.27 -10.16 9.91
CA LEU A 211 -5.48 -9.35 11.11
C LEU A 211 -4.30 -8.44 11.40
N PHE A 212 -3.06 -8.91 11.19
CA PHE A 212 -1.87 -8.08 11.30
C PHE A 212 -1.95 -6.86 10.37
N PHE A 213 -2.12 -7.05 9.06
CA PHE A 213 -2.17 -5.93 8.11
C PHE A 213 -3.35 -4.98 8.36
N LEU A 214 -4.53 -5.52 8.69
CA LEU A 214 -5.70 -4.72 9.04
C LEU A 214 -5.50 -3.92 10.32
N SER A 215 -4.86 -4.50 11.34
CA SER A 215 -4.56 -3.81 12.60
C SER A 215 -3.61 -2.63 12.37
N VAL A 216 -2.58 -2.83 11.53
CA VAL A 216 -1.66 -1.75 11.15
C VAL A 216 -2.40 -0.66 10.38
N ALA A 217 -3.22 -1.03 9.38
CA ALA A 217 -4.00 -0.07 8.62
C ALA A 217 -4.93 0.75 9.52
N ALA A 218 -5.67 0.08 10.41
CA ALA A 218 -6.59 0.72 11.36
C ALA A 218 -5.85 1.66 12.32
N LEU A 219 -4.73 1.23 12.90
CA LEU A 219 -3.90 2.02 13.80
C LEU A 219 -3.46 3.33 13.13
N PHE A 220 -2.86 3.27 11.95
CA PHE A 220 -2.34 4.47 11.28
C PHE A 220 -3.44 5.39 10.74
N VAL A 221 -4.60 4.85 10.34
CA VAL A 221 -5.79 5.64 10.02
C VAL A 221 -6.30 6.40 11.25
N LEU A 222 -6.37 5.74 12.42
CA LEU A 222 -6.77 6.39 13.67
C LEU A 222 -5.75 7.45 14.11
N LEU A 223 -4.45 7.17 14.03
CA LEU A 223 -3.39 8.15 14.32
C LEU A 223 -3.51 9.38 13.42
N THR A 224 -3.80 9.18 12.14
CA THR A 224 -4.04 10.29 11.20
C THR A 224 -5.24 11.14 11.63
N ALA A 225 -6.32 10.50 12.08
CA ALA A 225 -7.50 11.22 12.61
C ALA A 225 -7.16 12.02 13.88
N SER A 226 -6.35 11.46 14.79
CA SER A 226 -5.91 12.15 16.01
C SER A 226 -5.02 13.36 15.72
N VAL A 227 -4.13 13.28 14.73
CA VAL A 227 -3.30 14.42 14.28
C VAL A 227 -4.19 15.56 13.76
N LEU A 228 -5.25 15.22 13.02
CA LEU A 228 -6.21 16.21 12.52
C LEU A 228 -7.01 16.87 13.65
N GLU A 229 -7.35 16.12 14.71
CA GLU A 229 -8.07 16.65 15.87
C GLU A 229 -7.22 17.64 16.67
N ARG A 230 -5.94 17.32 16.92
CA ARG A 230 -5.03 18.18 17.68
C ARG A 230 -4.87 19.58 17.05
N ARG A 231 -4.90 19.68 15.72
CA ARG A 231 -4.78 20.97 15.00
C ARG A 231 -5.99 21.89 15.15
N ARG A 232 -7.13 21.41 15.63
CA ARG A 232 -8.31 22.25 15.88
C ARG A 232 -8.23 23.00 17.21
N TRP A 233 -7.48 22.47 18.17
CA TRP A 233 -7.38 23.01 19.52
C TRP A 233 -6.21 23.98 19.71
N ASN A 234 -5.30 24.04 18.73
CA ASN A 234 -4.23 25.02 18.63
C ASN A 234 -4.61 26.09 17.60
#